data_AF-A0AA39VGB2-F1
#
_entry.id   AF-A0AA39VGB2-F1
#
_cell.length_a   1.000
_cell.length_b   1.000
_cell.length_c   1.000
_cell.angle_alpha   90.00
_cell.angle_beta   90.00
_cell.angle_gamma   90.00
#
_symmetry.space_group_name_H-M   'P 1'
#
loop_
_entity.id
_entity.type
_entity.pdbx_description
1 polymer ?
#
loop_
_entity_poly.entity_id
_entity_poly.type
_entity_poly.pdbx_seq_one_letter_code
_entity_poly.pdbx_strand_id
1 'polypeptide(L)'
;MRVCGVKPNAVTFTRLFSVCCHASLVEEGLGLFDNMKSKYDLEPNLQHYGCIVDLLGRAGHLNEAYKFIMGMPIKPNAILWRSLLSACKRSGDVVMGEKVGKILLQLQPASISNDLTG
;
A
#
# COMPACT_ATOMS: atom_id res chain seq x y z
N MET A 1 21.49 -1.38 17.32
CA MET A 1 21.54 -0.08 18.03
C MET A 1 20.19 0.20 18.69
N ARG A 2 20.11 0.22 20.03
CA ARG A 2 18.97 0.77 20.76
C ARG A 2 19.34 2.19 21.17
N VAL A 3 18.76 3.18 20.51
CA VAL A 3 18.96 4.60 20.88
C VAL A 3 17.70 5.04 21.62
N CYS A 4 17.89 5.42 22.89
CA CYS A 4 17.04 6.18 23.80
C CYS A 4 15.52 6.09 23.62
N GLY A 5 14.84 5.46 24.58
CA GLY A 5 13.68 5.96 25.36
C GLY A 5 12.51 6.72 24.71
N VAL A 6 12.49 6.95 23.41
CA VAL A 6 11.45 7.67 22.69
C VAL A 6 10.48 6.64 22.16
N LYS A 7 9.23 6.70 22.62
CA LYS A 7 8.16 5.84 22.11
C LYS A 7 8.04 6.13 20.60
N PRO A 8 8.24 5.13 19.72
CA PRO A 8 8.10 5.31 18.29
C PRO A 8 6.73 5.90 17.97
N ASN A 9 6.72 6.97 17.16
CA ASN A 9 5.50 7.61 16.67
C ASN A 9 5.30 7.27 15.19
N ALA A 10 4.17 7.69 14.61
CA ALA A 10 3.86 7.41 13.20
C ALA A 10 4.98 7.82 12.23
N VAL A 11 5.64 8.96 12.46
CA VAL A 11 6.76 9.44 11.63
C VAL A 11 7.97 8.50 11.68
N THR A 12 8.23 7.89 12.84
CA THR A 12 9.31 6.90 13.01
C THR A 12 9.04 5.65 12.17
N PHE A 13 7.80 5.15 12.21
CA PHE A 13 7.38 4.01 11.40
C PHE A 13 7.45 4.28 9.91
N THR A 14 7.03 5.45 9.45
CA THR A 14 7.17 5.84 8.04
C THR A 14 8.62 5.79 7.55
N ARG A 15 9.58 6.24 8.37
CA ARG A 15 11.01 6.15 8.03
C ARG A 15 11.51 4.71 7.97
N LEU A 16 11.12 3.88 8.94
CA LEU A 16 11.49 2.46 8.94
C LEU A 16 10.92 1.73 7.72
N PHE A 17 9.65 1.98 7.37
CA PHE A 17 9.04 1.41 6.17
C PHE A 17 9.76 1.85 4.89
N SER A 18 10.16 3.11 4.78
CA SER A 18 10.92 3.57 3.60
C SER A 18 12.21 2.77 3.39
N VAL A 19 12.96 2.49 4.47
CA VAL A 19 14.17 1.66 4.39
C VAL A 19 13.83 0.23 3.95
N CYS A 20 12.79 -0.38 4.54
CA CYS A 20 12.35 -1.71 4.16
C CYS A 20 11.90 -1.79 2.69
N CYS A 21 11.17 -0.79 2.20
CA CYS A 21 10.73 -0.70 0.80
C CYS A 21 11.91 -0.67 -0.17
N HIS A 22 12.96 0.09 0.15
CA HIS A 22 14.15 0.19 -0.69
C HIS A 22 15.04 -1.06 -0.65
N ALA A 23 15.10 -1.73 0.50
CA ALA A 23 15.86 -2.95 0.69
C ALA A 23 15.07 -4.24 0.38
N SER A 24 13.79 -4.12 -0.03
CA SER A 24 12.87 -5.25 -0.25
C SER A 24 12.78 -6.21 0.94
N LEU A 25 12.90 -5.69 2.16
CA LEU A 25 12.84 -6.44 3.42
C LEU A 25 11.37 -6.66 3.82
N VAL A 26 10.72 -7.63 3.16
CA VAL A 26 9.28 -7.89 3.30
C VAL A 26 8.91 -8.34 4.71
N GLU A 27 9.63 -9.32 5.26
CA GLU A 27 9.32 -9.86 6.60
C GLU A 27 9.47 -8.79 7.68
N GLU A 28 10.54 -8.01 7.63
CA GLU A 28 10.77 -6.92 8.59
C GLU A 28 9.74 -5.81 8.45
N GLY A 29 9.37 -5.45 7.21
CA GLY A 29 8.36 -4.43 6.97
C GLY A 29 6.97 -4.84 7.47
N LEU A 30 6.56 -6.08 7.24
CA LEU A 30 5.30 -6.63 7.77
C LEU A 30 5.34 -6.75 9.30
N GLY A 31 6.45 -7.23 9.86
CA GLY A 31 6.63 -7.30 11.31
C GLY A 31 6.58 -5.91 11.96
N LEU A 32 7.15 -4.88 11.32
CA LEU A 32 7.03 -3.49 11.80
C LEU A 32 5.59 -2.98 11.74
N PHE A 33 4.84 -3.33 10.69
CA PHE A 33 3.43 -2.98 10.55
C PHE A 33 2.58 -3.62 11.66
N ASP A 34 2.77 -4.91 11.94
CA ASP A 34 2.06 -5.61 13.00
C ASP A 34 2.42 -5.07 14.40
N ASN A 35 3.67 -4.67 14.59
CA ASN A 35 4.14 -4.04 15.82
C ASN A 35 3.46 -2.69 16.08
N MET A 36 3.08 -1.92 15.05
CA MET A 36 2.40 -0.63 15.24
C MET A 36 1.16 -0.80 16.11
N LYS A 37 0.31 -1.77 15.78
CA LYS A 37 -0.92 -2.05 16.53
C LYS A 37 -0.64 -2.82 17.82
N SER A 38 0.07 -3.94 17.73
CA SER A 38 0.23 -4.88 18.86
C SER A 38 1.13 -4.37 19.99
N LYS A 39 2.14 -3.55 19.69
CA LYS A 39 3.17 -3.14 20.64
C LYS A 39 3.15 -1.65 20.96
N TYR A 40 2.70 -0.82 20.02
CA TYR A 40 2.73 0.64 20.17
C TYR A 40 1.35 1.28 20.26
N ASP A 41 0.27 0.51 20.09
CA ASP A 41 -1.13 0.97 20.11
C ASP A 41 -1.39 2.11 19.11
N LEU A 42 -0.76 1.98 17.93
CA LEU A 42 -0.86 2.93 16.82
C LEU A 42 -1.68 2.31 15.69
N GLU A 43 -2.81 2.94 15.38
CA GLU A 43 -3.63 2.53 14.24
C GLU A 43 -2.96 2.94 12.91
N PRO A 44 -2.79 2.00 11.96
CA PRO A 44 -2.25 2.32 10.64
C PRO A 44 -3.18 3.25 9.85
N ASN A 45 -2.62 4.26 9.20
CA ASN A 45 -3.33 5.13 8.29
C ASN A 45 -3.03 4.73 6.83
N LEU A 46 -3.69 5.41 5.89
CA LEU A 46 -3.58 5.13 4.46
C LEU A 46 -2.15 5.22 3.92
N GLN A 47 -1.29 6.07 4.51
CA GLN A 47 0.12 6.17 4.15
C GLN A 47 0.89 4.90 4.55
N HIS A 48 0.66 4.39 5.76
CA HIS A 48 1.28 3.13 6.21
C HIS A 48 0.85 1.95 5.33
N TYR A 49 -0.44 1.85 4.97
CA TYR A 49 -0.89 0.82 4.03
C TYR A 49 -0.23 0.97 2.65
N GLY A 50 -0.08 2.21 2.16
CA GLY A 50 0.63 2.49 0.91
C GLY A 50 2.09 2.01 0.93
N CYS A 51 2.78 2.17 2.05
CA CYS A 51 4.15 1.65 2.22
C CYS A 51 4.21 0.12 2.10
N ILE A 52 3.28 -0.61 2.72
CA ILE A 52 3.27 -2.08 2.64
C ILE A 52 2.92 -2.57 1.23
N VAL A 53 2.00 -1.90 0.53
CA VAL A 53 1.69 -2.21 -0.87
C VAL A 53 2.90 -1.98 -1.78
N ASP A 54 3.63 -0.87 -1.59
CA ASP A 54 4.85 -0.58 -2.36
C ASP A 54 5.97 -1.60 -2.04
N LEU A 55 6.14 -1.97 -0.77
CA LEU A 55 7.09 -3.00 -0.32
C LEU A 55 6.81 -4.34 -1.01
N LEU A 56 5.60 -4.88 -0.87
CA LEU A 56 5.19 -6.15 -1.49
C LEU A 56 5.29 -6.08 -3.01
N GLY A 57 4.88 -4.96 -3.61
CA GLY A 57 4.95 -4.74 -5.05
C GLY A 57 6.38 -4.69 -5.60
N ARG A 58 7.33 -4.07 -4.89
CA ARG A 58 8.75 -4.04 -5.30
C ARG A 58 9.43 -5.40 -5.14
N ALA A 59 9.04 -6.16 -4.12
CA ALA A 59 9.55 -7.51 -3.90
C ALA A 59 8.91 -8.56 -4.82
N GLY A 60 7.92 -8.21 -5.64
CA GLY A 60 7.25 -9.13 -6.57
C GLY A 60 6.10 -9.94 -5.95
N HIS A 61 5.75 -9.68 -4.69
CA HIS A 61 4.67 -10.34 -3.97
C HIS A 61 3.29 -9.75 -4.32
N LEU A 62 2.93 -9.74 -5.61
CA LEU A 62 1.73 -9.06 -6.12
C LEU A 62 0.42 -9.63 -5.55
N ASN A 63 0.34 -10.95 -5.42
CA ASN A 63 -0.84 -11.63 -4.86
C ASN A 63 -1.03 -11.28 -3.38
N GLU A 64 0.06 -11.16 -2.62
CA GLU A 64 0.02 -10.73 -1.22
C GLU A 64 -0.37 -9.26 -1.12
N ALA A 65 0.19 -8.39 -1.97
CA ALA A 65 -0.20 -6.98 -2.05
C ALA A 65 -1.69 -6.81 -2.34
N TYR A 66 -2.25 -7.59 -3.28
CA TYR A 66 -3.67 -7.59 -3.58
C TYR A 66 -4.51 -8.03 -2.36
N LYS A 67 -4.16 -9.14 -1.72
CA LYS A 67 -4.86 -9.63 -0.52
C LYS A 67 -4.79 -8.62 0.62
N PHE A 68 -3.63 -7.98 0.80
CA PHE A 68 -3.42 -6.95 1.80
C PHE A 68 -4.36 -5.76 1.58
N ILE A 69 -4.46 -5.24 0.35
CA ILE A 69 -5.40 -4.15 0.03
C ILE A 69 -6.85 -4.56 0.30
N MET A 70 -7.23 -5.79 -0.07
CA MET A 70 -8.59 -6.30 0.15
C MET A 70 -8.92 -6.53 1.63
N GLY A 71 -7.92 -6.82 2.46
CA GLY A 71 -8.06 -7.04 3.90
C GLY A 71 -8.02 -5.77 4.75
N MET A 72 -7.91 -4.58 4.12
CA MET A 72 -7.84 -3.32 4.86
C MET A 72 -9.16 -3.05 5.61
N PRO A 73 -9.11 -2.61 6.88
CA PRO A 73 -10.30 -2.20 7.63
C PRO A 73 -10.86 -0.84 7.15
N ILE A 74 -10.15 -0.15 6.26
CA ILE A 74 -10.52 1.13 5.67
C ILE A 74 -10.65 1.00 4.15
N LYS A 75 -11.51 1.81 3.53
CA LYS A 75 -11.73 1.78 2.08
C LYS A 75 -10.42 2.10 1.34
N PRO A 76 -9.91 1.18 0.49
CA PRO A 76 -8.73 1.46 -0.33
C PRO A 76 -9.01 2.60 -1.32
N ASN A 77 -8.05 3.50 -1.48
CA ASN A 77 -8.14 4.57 -2.47
C ASN A 77 -7.44 4.19 -3.78
N ALA A 78 -7.61 5.01 -4.80
CA ALA A 78 -6.98 4.80 -6.10
C ALA A 78 -5.43 4.82 -6.04
N ILE A 79 -4.81 5.42 -5.02
CA ILE A 79 -3.34 5.48 -4.90
C ILE A 79 -2.77 4.09 -4.61
N LEU A 80 -3.38 3.31 -3.72
CA LEU A 80 -2.93 1.96 -3.40
C LEU A 80 -3.04 1.04 -4.62
N TRP A 81 -4.17 1.08 -5.32
CA TRP A 81 -4.36 0.30 -6.55
C TRP A 81 -3.42 0.71 -7.68
N ARG A 82 -3.13 2.01 -7.83
CA ARG A 82 -2.10 2.48 -8.80
C ARG A 82 -0.71 1.97 -8.46
N SER A 83 -0.38 1.89 -7.17
CA SER A 83 0.92 1.36 -6.71
C SER A 83 1.05 -0.12 -7.08
N LEU A 84 0.02 -0.92 -6.83
CA LEU A 84 -0.02 -2.33 -7.23
C LEU A 84 0.02 -2.50 -8.76
N LEU A 85 -0.74 -1.70 -9.52
CA LEU A 85 -0.71 -1.74 -10.98
C LEU A 85 0.69 -1.44 -11.54
N SER A 86 1.38 -0.46 -10.95
CA SER A 86 2.77 -0.13 -11.30
C SER A 86 3.71 -1.31 -11.05
N ALA A 87 3.51 -2.05 -9.95
CA ALA A 87 4.27 -3.27 -9.67
C ALA A 87 3.97 -4.41 -10.67
N CYS A 88 2.70 -4.60 -11.06
CA CYS A 88 2.32 -5.58 -12.09
C CYS A 88 2.99 -5.27 -13.43
N LYS A 89 3.03 -3.99 -13.82
CA LYS A 89 3.72 -3.56 -15.06
C LYS A 89 5.21 -3.86 -15.05
N ARG A 90 5.89 -3.63 -13.92
CA ARG A 90 7.33 -3.90 -13.79
C ARG A 90 7.67 -5.39 -13.80
N SER A 91 6.81 -6.21 -13.24
CA SER A 91 6.98 -7.67 -13.14
C SER A 91 6.47 -8.43 -14.38
N GLY A 92 5.68 -7.78 -15.23
CA GLY A 92 5.08 -8.42 -16.41
C GLY A 92 3.82 -9.25 -16.09
N ASP A 93 3.25 -9.14 -14.89
CA ASP A 93 2.01 -9.84 -14.53
C ASP A 93 0.79 -9.15 -15.14
N VAL A 94 0.46 -9.54 -16.38
CA VAL A 94 -0.66 -9.01 -17.14
C VAL A 94 -2.01 -9.35 -16.48
N VAL A 95 -2.15 -10.55 -15.93
CA VAL A 95 -3.42 -11.03 -15.35
C VAL A 95 -3.78 -10.20 -14.12
N MET A 96 -2.83 -10.00 -13.21
CA MET A 96 -3.04 -9.13 -12.06
C MET A 96 -3.21 -7.67 -12.49
N GLY A 97 -2.43 -7.21 -13.47
CA GLY A 97 -2.53 -5.87 -14.03
C GLY A 97 -3.93 -5.54 -14.56
N GLU A 98 -4.54 -6.43 -15.34
CA GLU A 98 -5.91 -6.27 -15.86
C GLU A 98 -6.94 -6.23 -14.73
N LYS A 99 -6.80 -7.13 -13.75
CA LYS A 99 -7.71 -7.18 -12.60
C LYS A 99 -7.69 -5.85 -11.82
N VAL A 100 -6.51 -5.34 -11.50
CA VAL A 100 -6.34 -4.07 -10.77
C VAL A 100 -6.77 -2.88 -11.63
N GLY A 101 -6.51 -2.93 -12.94
CA GLY A 101 -6.98 -1.92 -13.90
C GLY A 101 -8.49 -1.77 -13.90
N LYS A 102 -9.25 -2.88 -13.91
CA LYS A 102 -10.73 -2.86 -13.83
C LYS A 102 -11.23 -2.20 -12.54
N ILE A 103 -10.58 -2.49 -11.40
CA ILE A 103 -10.92 -1.86 -10.11
C ILE A 103 -10.69 -0.34 -10.17
N LEU A 104 -9.57 0.10 -10.76
CA LEU A 104 -9.27 1.52 -10.90
C LEU A 104 -10.28 2.27 -11.77
N LEU A 105 -10.76 1.66 -12.85
CA LEU A 105 -11.80 2.25 -13.70
C LEU A 105 -13.11 2.46 -12.95
N GLN A 106 -13.50 1.51 -12.08
CA GLN A 106 -14.69 1.62 -11.25
C GLN A 106 -14.55 2.69 -10.14
N LEU A 107 -13.32 3.03 -9.75
CA LEU A 107 -13.04 4.05 -8.75
C LEU A 107 -12.97 5.47 -9.32
N GLN A 108 -12.87 5.63 -10.64
CA GLN A 108 -12.99 6.97 -11.22
C GLN A 108 -14.43 7.45 -11.06
N PRO A 109 -14.67 8.66 -10.54
CA PRO A 109 -15.99 9.25 -10.63
C PRO A 109 -16.33 9.31 -12.12
N ALA A 110 -17.49 8.76 -12.51
CA ALA A 110 -18.03 8.98 -13.84
C ALA A 110 -17.98 10.48 -14.09
N SER A 111 -17.09 10.93 -14.98
CA SER A 111 -17.12 12.32 -15.44
C SER A 111 -18.53 12.50 -15.99
N ILE A 112 -19.32 13.32 -15.31
CA ILE A 112 -20.66 13.71 -15.75
C ILE A 112 -20.43 14.44 -17.08
N SER A 113 -20.55 13.71 -18.18
CA SER A 113 -20.71 14.26 -19.51
C SER A 113 -22.18 14.61 -19.67
N ASN A 114 -22.63 15.67 -18.99
CA ASN A 114 -23.88 16.37 -19.29
C ASN A 114 -23.56 17.86 -19.25
N ASP A 115 -23.00 18.38 -20.33
CA ASP A 115 -23.04 19.80 -20.68
C ASP A 115 -22.87 19.94 -22.20
N LEU A 116 -23.79 19.35 -22.94
CA LEU A 116 -24.03 19.67 -24.36
C LEU A 116 -25.48 19.33 -24.71
N THR A 117 -26.39 20.24 -24.38
CA THR A 117 -27.51 20.67 -25.25
C THR A 117 -28.03 21.99 -24.70
N GLY A 118 -27.71 23.07 -25.42
CA GLY A 118 -28.42 24.34 -25.30
C GLY A 118 -29.77 24.32 -26.00
#